data_AF-S7PS88-F1
#
_entry.id   AF-S7PS88-F1
#
_cell.length_a   1.000
_cell.length_b   1.000
_cell.length_c   1.000
_cell.angle_alpha   90.00
_cell.angle_beta   90.00
_cell.angle_gamma   90.00
#
_symmetry.space_group_name_H-M   'P 1'
#
loop_
_entity.id
_entity.type
_entity.pdbx_description
1 polymer ?
#
loop_
_entity_poly.entity_id
_entity_poly.type
_entity_poly.pdbx_seq_one_letter_code
_entity_poly.pdbx_strand_id
1 'polypeptide(L)'
;MEWSLRGNDAKPRSTTFWFLSGNNIHLYGGGTLDSNGQVWWDAFATNHNAGTAGGSSRNFARPVPLTVGNATNVLIEDLTEIGSPFWFVYQSSYVTYRGINISSVSYSANPTANSDGWDIYRSSYVTITNSTINNDDDCVSFKPNSTNILVSDLYCNGSHGISVGSLGQYAGETDIVANVSARNIVMRNAQNGARIKVFGGSPYASASPFLVSLAIPVSRRTGFPLRFDEC
;
A
#
# COMPACT_ATOMS: atom_id res chain seq x y z
N MET A 1 -19.72 3.76 7.98
CA MET A 1 -19.33 4.36 9.27
C MET A 1 -18.14 5.24 8.99
N GLU A 2 -18.30 6.57 9.02
CA GLU A 2 -17.25 7.54 8.64
C GLU A 2 -16.40 7.87 9.86
N TRP A 3 -15.13 7.47 9.87
CA TRP A 3 -14.18 7.84 10.92
C TRP A 3 -13.17 8.85 10.37
N SER A 4 -13.28 10.08 10.87
CA SER A 4 -12.29 11.13 10.67
C SER A 4 -11.12 10.88 11.63
N LEU A 5 -9.92 10.65 11.09
CA LEU A 5 -8.68 10.74 11.86
C LEU A 5 -8.52 12.19 12.32
N ARG A 6 -9.02 12.53 13.52
CA ARG A 6 -8.85 13.85 14.12
C ARG A 6 -7.44 13.98 14.71
N GLY A 7 -6.64 14.80 14.04
CA GLY A 7 -5.45 15.49 14.54
C GLY A 7 -5.21 16.66 13.58
N ASN A 8 -4.68 17.78 14.06
CA ASN A 8 -4.48 19.02 13.28
C ASN A 8 -3.42 18.91 12.15
N ASP A 9 -3.12 17.70 11.69
CA ASP A 9 -2.13 17.44 10.66
C ASP A 9 -2.84 17.38 9.30
N ALA A 10 -2.27 18.04 8.29
CA ALA A 10 -2.72 18.04 6.91
C ALA A 10 -2.52 16.67 6.20
N LYS A 11 -2.82 15.56 6.87
CA LYS A 11 -2.69 14.19 6.37
C LYS A 11 -3.95 13.77 5.60
N PRO A 12 -3.83 12.86 4.61
CA PRO A 12 -4.96 12.39 3.81
C PRO A 12 -6.06 11.78 4.67
N ARG A 13 -7.32 12.15 4.43
CA ARG A 13 -8.48 11.46 5.00
C ARG A 13 -8.86 10.31 4.07
N SER A 14 -8.75 9.08 4.57
CA SER A 14 -9.27 7.89 3.89
C SER A 14 -10.49 7.37 4.65
N THR A 15 -11.46 6.83 3.93
CA THR A 15 -12.58 6.08 4.51
C THR A 15 -12.21 4.60 4.53
N THR A 16 -12.74 3.83 5.48
CA THR A 16 -12.49 2.38 5.56
C THR A 16 -13.81 1.65 5.79
N PHE A 17 -13.97 0.48 5.17
CA PHE A 17 -15.12 -0.37 5.43
C PHE A 17 -14.95 -1.13 6.74
N TRP A 18 -13.89 -1.94 6.84
CA TRP A 18 -13.53 -2.65 8.06
C TRP A 18 -12.30 -1.99 8.70
N PHE A 19 -12.36 -1.77 10.00
CA PHE A 19 -11.23 -1.30 10.80
C PHE A 19 -10.99 -2.30 11.92
N LEU A 20 -9.92 -3.07 11.80
CA LEU A 20 -9.51 -4.04 12.81
C LEU A 20 -8.49 -3.40 13.75
N SER A 21 -8.88 -3.27 15.02
CA SER A 21 -8.05 -2.74 16.09
C SER A 21 -8.07 -3.63 17.32
N GLY A 22 -7.02 -3.56 18.13
CA GLY A 22 -6.88 -4.38 19.34
C GLY A 22 -5.63 -5.26 19.33
N ASN A 23 -5.62 -6.26 20.21
CA ASN A 23 -4.49 -7.16 20.41
C ASN A 23 -4.92 -8.60 20.14
N ASN A 24 -4.03 -9.41 19.57
CA ASN A 24 -4.19 -10.85 19.38
C ASN A 24 -5.38 -11.20 18.48
N ILE A 25 -5.37 -10.64 17.27
CA ILE A 25 -6.43 -10.78 16.27
C ILE A 25 -6.00 -11.85 15.27
N HIS A 26 -6.90 -12.79 14.98
CA HIS A 26 -6.71 -13.78 13.93
C HIS A 26 -7.91 -13.76 12.99
N LEU A 27 -7.69 -13.36 11.74
CA LEU A 27 -8.70 -13.37 10.68
C LEU A 27 -8.32 -14.40 9.61
N TYR A 28 -9.19 -15.38 9.37
CA TYR A 28 -8.92 -16.52 8.49
C TYR A 28 -10.22 -17.11 7.93
N GLY A 29 -10.11 -18.08 7.02
CA GLY A 29 -11.21 -18.97 6.64
C GLY A 29 -11.55 -19.05 5.15
N GLY A 30 -10.71 -18.52 4.24
CA GLY A 30 -10.95 -18.66 2.79
C GLY A 30 -11.95 -17.65 2.21
N GLY A 31 -12.46 -16.73 3.01
CA GLY A 31 -13.50 -15.78 2.61
C GLY A 31 -13.03 -14.76 1.57
N THR A 32 -14.00 -14.17 0.86
CA THR A 32 -13.75 -13.08 -0.11
C THR A 32 -14.26 -11.74 0.42
N LEU A 33 -13.41 -10.72 0.40
CA LEU A 33 -13.78 -9.32 0.58
C LEU A 33 -14.00 -8.69 -0.79
N ASP A 34 -15.26 -8.49 -1.18
CA ASP A 34 -15.63 -7.77 -2.40
C ASP A 34 -15.84 -6.29 -2.10
N SER A 35 -14.99 -5.46 -2.69
CA SER A 35 -14.93 -4.02 -2.43
C SER A 35 -15.76 -3.20 -3.41
N ASN A 36 -16.34 -3.83 -4.44
CA ASN A 36 -17.12 -3.18 -5.49
C ASN A 36 -16.38 -1.97 -6.14
N GLY A 37 -15.12 -2.19 -6.53
CA GLY A 37 -14.17 -1.16 -6.99
C GLY A 37 -14.57 -0.34 -8.21
N GLN A 38 -15.36 -0.90 -9.12
CA GLN A 38 -15.57 -0.28 -10.43
C GLN A 38 -16.18 1.10 -10.36
N VAL A 39 -17.24 1.26 -9.55
CA VAL A 39 -17.92 2.54 -9.40
C VAL A 39 -16.94 3.63 -8.93
N TRP A 40 -15.94 3.25 -8.13
CA TRP A 40 -14.90 4.13 -7.63
C TRP A 40 -13.87 4.47 -8.70
N TRP A 41 -13.45 3.50 -9.52
CA TRP A 41 -12.50 3.73 -10.61
C TRP A 41 -13.09 4.58 -11.73
N ASP A 42 -14.34 4.33 -12.12
CA ASP A 42 -15.02 5.12 -13.16
C ASP A 42 -15.26 6.57 -12.72
N ALA A 43 -15.65 6.76 -11.45
CA ALA A 43 -15.79 8.09 -10.87
C ALA A 43 -14.44 8.81 -10.77
N PHE A 44 -13.37 8.10 -10.37
CA PHE A 44 -12.03 8.67 -10.29
C PHE A 44 -11.49 9.10 -11.65
N ALA A 45 -11.71 8.29 -12.69
CA ALA A 45 -11.30 8.61 -14.06
C ALA A 45 -12.00 9.86 -14.60
N THR A 46 -13.24 10.13 -14.17
CA THR A 46 -13.98 11.35 -14.55
C THR A 46 -13.58 12.57 -13.71
N ASN A 47 -13.25 12.35 -12.43
CA ASN A 47 -12.94 13.40 -11.47
C ASN A 47 -11.64 13.07 -10.71
N HIS A 48 -10.49 13.45 -11.25
CA HIS A 48 -9.16 13.13 -10.68
C HIS A 48 -8.91 13.67 -9.26
N ASN A 49 -9.77 14.55 -8.73
CA ASN A 49 -9.73 15.02 -7.34
C ASN A 49 -10.51 14.11 -6.37
N ALA A 50 -11.19 13.08 -6.87
CA ALA A 50 -12.12 12.24 -6.12
C ALA A 50 -11.39 11.05 -5.47
N GLY A 51 -10.95 11.19 -4.22
CA GLY A 51 -10.50 10.04 -3.42
C GLY A 51 -9.06 9.59 -3.66
N THR A 52 -8.16 10.51 -3.97
CA THR A 52 -6.70 10.29 -3.87
C THR A 52 -6.25 10.54 -2.43
N ALA A 53 -5.45 9.64 -1.85
CA ALA A 53 -4.76 9.94 -0.60
C ALA A 53 -3.83 11.16 -0.82
N GLY A 54 -4.20 12.32 -0.28
CA GLY A 54 -3.48 13.59 -0.43
C GLY A 54 -4.11 14.55 -1.45
N GLY A 55 -5.06 14.09 -2.27
CA GLY A 55 -5.94 14.92 -3.08
C GLY A 55 -7.18 15.27 -2.28
N SER A 56 -7.20 16.43 -1.64
CA SER A 56 -8.28 16.85 -0.77
C SER A 56 -9.57 17.19 -1.54
N SER A 57 -10.41 16.19 -1.81
CA SER A 57 -11.84 16.39 -2.00
C SER A 57 -12.59 15.80 -0.82
N ARG A 58 -13.41 16.62 -0.15
CA ARG A 58 -14.32 16.17 0.92
C ARG A 58 -15.56 15.44 0.39
N ASN A 59 -15.73 15.37 -0.93
CA ASN A 59 -16.99 14.96 -1.55
C ASN A 59 -16.97 13.52 -2.07
N PHE A 60 -15.78 12.91 -2.21
CA PHE A 60 -15.64 11.54 -2.70
C PHE A 60 -14.34 10.93 -2.14
N ALA A 61 -14.46 9.91 -1.31
CA ALA A 61 -13.33 9.17 -0.75
C ALA A 61 -13.51 7.68 -1.10
N ARG A 62 -12.51 7.10 -1.75
CA ARG A 62 -12.50 5.68 -2.09
C ARG A 62 -12.18 4.89 -0.81
N PRO A 63 -13.06 3.98 -0.39
CA PRO A 63 -12.88 3.29 0.87
C PRO A 63 -11.80 2.21 0.78
N VAL A 64 -10.94 2.15 1.78
CA VAL A 64 -10.07 0.99 2.06
C VAL A 64 -10.98 -0.16 2.50
N PRO A 65 -10.94 -1.35 1.88
CA PRO A 65 -11.79 -2.47 2.28
C PRO A 65 -11.46 -2.95 3.68
N LEU A 66 -10.17 -3.06 3.99
CA LEU A 66 -9.68 -3.51 5.27
C LEU A 66 -8.49 -2.66 5.72
N THR A 67 -8.67 -1.98 6.85
CA THR A 67 -7.57 -1.34 7.58
C THR A 67 -7.27 -2.15 8.85
N VAL A 68 -6.02 -2.58 9.01
CA VAL A 68 -5.50 -3.01 10.32
C VAL A 68 -4.88 -1.78 10.97
N GLY A 69 -5.51 -1.29 12.03
CA GLY A 69 -5.26 0.03 12.56
C GLY A 69 -5.20 0.04 14.08
N ASN A 70 -4.16 0.65 14.66
CA ASN A 70 -3.96 0.66 16.12
C ASN A 70 -4.02 -0.77 16.71
N ALA A 71 -3.36 -1.72 16.04
CA ALA A 71 -3.44 -3.13 16.38
C ALA A 71 -2.05 -3.72 16.69
N THR A 72 -2.03 -4.79 17.47
CA THR A 72 -0.82 -5.57 17.72
C THR A 72 -1.10 -7.08 17.76
N ASN A 73 -0.11 -7.88 17.39
CA ASN A 73 -0.23 -9.34 17.28
C ASN A 73 -1.42 -9.75 16.39
N VAL A 74 -1.33 -9.40 15.12
CA VAL A 74 -2.39 -9.65 14.13
C VAL A 74 -1.91 -10.69 13.13
N LEU A 75 -2.70 -11.73 12.92
CA LEU A 75 -2.53 -12.70 11.83
C LEU A 75 -3.75 -12.65 10.92
N ILE A 76 -3.53 -12.38 9.64
CA ILE A 76 -4.54 -12.44 8.59
C ILE A 76 -4.08 -13.43 7.55
N GLU A 77 -4.89 -14.45 7.28
CA GLU A 77 -4.48 -15.51 6.37
C GLU A 77 -5.59 -16.10 5.51
N ASP A 78 -5.17 -16.59 4.35
CA ASP A 78 -5.99 -17.35 3.42
C ASP A 78 -7.28 -16.61 3.06
N LEU A 79 -7.17 -15.33 2.69
CA LEU A 79 -8.28 -14.51 2.25
C LEU A 79 -8.13 -14.11 0.79
N THR A 80 -9.26 -13.92 0.12
CA THR A 80 -9.31 -13.27 -1.19
C THR A 80 -9.89 -11.87 -1.04
N GLU A 81 -9.37 -10.94 -1.79
CA GLU A 81 -9.89 -9.59 -1.90
C GLU A 81 -9.98 -9.19 -3.37
N ILE A 82 -11.13 -8.65 -3.74
CA ILE A 82 -11.41 -8.24 -5.11
C ILE A 82 -11.90 -6.80 -5.16
N GLY A 83 -11.47 -6.12 -6.21
CA GLY A 83 -11.98 -4.79 -6.54
C GLY A 83 -11.53 -3.70 -5.56
N SER A 84 -10.44 -3.88 -4.82
CA SER A 84 -9.99 -2.86 -3.89
C SER A 84 -9.25 -1.71 -4.56
N PRO A 85 -9.43 -0.49 -4.04
CA PRO A 85 -8.43 0.55 -4.20
C PRO A 85 -7.17 0.21 -3.40
N PHE A 86 -7.16 -0.12 -2.11
CA PHE A 86 -5.89 -0.58 -1.48
C PHE A 86 -6.12 -1.23 -0.11
N TRP A 87 -5.16 -2.02 0.39
CA TRP A 87 -5.10 -2.38 1.83
C TRP A 87 -4.20 -1.46 2.61
N PHE A 88 -4.54 -1.23 3.88
CA PHE A 88 -3.84 -0.29 4.74
C PHE A 88 -3.44 -0.89 6.08
N VAL A 89 -2.15 -0.87 6.41
CA VAL A 89 -1.63 -1.17 7.75
C VAL A 89 -1.21 0.14 8.40
N TYR A 90 -1.92 0.52 9.45
CA TYR A 90 -1.80 1.83 10.08
C TYR A 90 -1.47 1.73 11.56
N GLN A 91 -0.42 2.42 12.00
CA GLN A 91 -0.13 2.58 13.43
C GLN A 91 -0.15 1.26 14.20
N SER A 92 0.42 0.20 13.61
CA SER A 92 0.29 -1.17 14.10
C SER A 92 1.65 -1.85 14.24
N SER A 93 1.69 -2.92 15.04
CA SER A 93 2.91 -3.70 15.24
C SER A 93 2.66 -5.19 15.20
N TYR A 94 3.63 -6.00 14.78
CA TYR A 94 3.49 -7.47 14.74
C TYR A 94 2.27 -7.91 13.93
N VAL A 95 2.19 -7.45 12.68
CA VAL A 95 1.09 -7.75 11.74
C VAL A 95 1.61 -8.70 10.68
N THR A 96 0.96 -9.85 10.51
CA THR A 96 1.31 -10.85 9.50
C THR A 96 0.14 -11.06 8.55
N TYR A 97 0.41 -10.90 7.26
CA TYR A 97 -0.44 -11.35 6.16
C TYR A 97 0.19 -12.56 5.49
N ARG A 98 -0.59 -13.63 5.31
CA ARG A 98 -0.13 -14.87 4.67
C ARG A 98 -1.18 -15.44 3.72
N GLY A 99 -0.80 -15.86 2.52
CA GLY A 99 -1.75 -16.56 1.66
C GLY A 99 -2.86 -15.67 1.11
N ILE A 100 -2.60 -14.37 0.91
CA ILE A 100 -3.63 -13.42 0.47
C ILE A 100 -3.67 -13.37 -1.06
N ASN A 101 -4.87 -13.38 -1.63
CA ASN A 101 -5.08 -13.19 -3.06
C ASN A 101 -5.80 -11.86 -3.31
N ILE A 102 -5.10 -10.89 -3.91
CA ILE A 102 -5.64 -9.57 -4.26
C ILE A 102 -5.83 -9.48 -5.77
N SER A 103 -7.03 -9.13 -6.22
CA SER A 103 -7.33 -8.98 -7.64
C SER A 103 -8.21 -7.76 -7.93
N SER A 104 -7.60 -6.72 -8.50
CA SER A 104 -8.29 -5.54 -9.02
C SER A 104 -8.30 -5.59 -10.54
N VAL A 105 -9.48 -5.87 -11.11
CA VAL A 105 -9.71 -5.93 -12.56
C VAL A 105 -10.88 -5.04 -12.91
N SER A 106 -10.64 -4.05 -13.76
CA SER A 106 -11.68 -3.20 -14.31
C SER A 106 -12.44 -3.92 -15.42
N TYR A 107 -13.75 -3.77 -15.45
CA TYR A 107 -14.61 -4.20 -16.56
C TYR A 107 -15.03 -3.03 -17.47
N SER A 108 -14.44 -1.85 -17.28
CA SER A 108 -14.57 -0.68 -18.17
C SER A 108 -13.22 -0.37 -18.84
N ALA A 109 -13.17 0.70 -19.64
CA ALA A 109 -11.92 1.21 -20.20
C ALA A 109 -11.04 1.94 -19.18
N ASN A 110 -11.55 2.23 -17.98
CA ASN A 110 -10.84 2.96 -16.95
C ASN A 110 -9.88 2.04 -16.19
N PRO A 111 -8.66 2.51 -15.84
CA PRO A 111 -7.71 1.74 -15.06
C PRO A 111 -8.19 1.53 -13.63
N THR A 112 -7.69 0.50 -12.96
CA THR A 112 -7.88 0.29 -11.51
C THR A 112 -6.92 1.19 -10.73
N ALA A 113 -7.00 2.49 -10.95
CA ALA A 113 -6.01 3.45 -10.45
C ALA A 113 -5.86 3.38 -8.93
N ASN A 114 -4.62 3.44 -8.43
CA ASN A 114 -4.29 3.31 -7.01
C ASN A 114 -4.92 2.07 -6.41
N SER A 115 -4.68 0.91 -7.05
CA SER A 115 -5.08 -0.43 -6.62
C SER A 115 -3.97 -1.10 -5.77
N ASP A 116 -3.27 -0.35 -4.91
CA ASP A 116 -2.08 -0.81 -4.19
C ASP A 116 -2.36 -2.12 -3.41
N GLY A 117 -1.45 -3.09 -3.47
CA GLY A 117 -1.60 -4.33 -2.73
C GLY A 117 -1.59 -4.09 -1.22
N TRP A 118 -0.51 -3.48 -0.71
CA TRP A 118 -0.44 -2.99 0.66
C TRP A 118 0.24 -1.63 0.74
N ASP A 119 -0.38 -0.73 1.48
CA ASP A 119 0.24 0.47 2.01
C ASP A 119 0.54 0.27 3.51
N ILE A 120 1.82 0.33 3.87
CA ILE A 120 2.26 0.24 5.27
C ILE A 120 2.66 1.64 5.74
N TYR A 121 2.02 2.13 6.81
CA TYR A 121 2.23 3.46 7.35
C TYR A 121 2.32 3.45 8.88
N ARG A 122 3.30 4.17 9.44
CA ARG A 122 3.50 4.28 10.91
C ARG A 122 3.53 2.93 11.63
N SER A 123 4.07 1.90 11.01
CA SER A 123 3.96 0.51 11.50
C SER A 123 5.31 -0.19 11.58
N SER A 124 5.43 -1.17 12.46
CA SER A 124 6.67 -1.93 12.66
C SER A 124 6.45 -3.43 12.79
N TYR A 125 7.43 -4.27 12.44
CA TYR A 125 7.29 -5.74 12.49
C TYR A 125 6.11 -6.24 11.66
N VAL A 126 6.07 -5.82 10.39
CA VAL A 126 5.04 -6.25 9.43
C VAL A 126 5.63 -7.33 8.53
N THR A 127 4.92 -8.44 8.37
CA THR A 127 5.28 -9.54 7.47
C THR A 127 4.18 -9.75 6.44
N ILE A 128 4.54 -9.78 5.16
CA ILE A 128 3.63 -10.11 4.05
C ILE A 128 4.26 -11.27 3.27
N THR A 129 3.58 -12.41 3.20
CA THR A 129 4.16 -13.62 2.59
C THR A 129 3.16 -14.48 1.82
N ASN A 130 3.65 -15.23 0.83
CA ASN A 130 2.89 -16.24 0.09
C ASN A 130 1.61 -15.69 -0.55
N SER A 131 1.67 -14.48 -1.09
CA SER A 131 0.49 -13.76 -1.60
C SER A 131 0.59 -13.49 -3.11
N THR A 132 -0.57 -13.41 -3.74
CA THR A 132 -0.71 -13.07 -5.17
C THR A 132 -1.44 -11.75 -5.32
N ILE A 133 -0.91 -10.88 -6.17
CA ILE A 133 -1.39 -9.52 -6.37
C ILE A 133 -1.53 -9.29 -7.88
N ASN A 134 -2.74 -8.96 -8.30
CA ASN A 134 -3.05 -8.50 -9.65
C ASN A 134 -3.68 -7.12 -9.55
N ASN A 135 -2.93 -6.09 -9.93
CA ASN A 135 -3.33 -4.69 -9.75
C ASN A 135 -2.70 -3.77 -10.80
N ASP A 136 -2.84 -2.45 -10.59
CA ASP A 136 -2.36 -1.37 -11.46
C ASP A 136 -1.65 -0.26 -10.65
N ASP A 137 -1.14 -0.59 -9.46
CA ASP A 137 -0.29 0.31 -8.65
C ASP A 137 0.74 -0.49 -7.81
N ASP A 138 1.33 0.09 -6.77
CA ASP A 138 2.38 -0.54 -5.97
C ASP A 138 1.95 -1.94 -5.47
N CYS A 139 2.85 -2.93 -5.55
CA CYS A 139 2.57 -4.27 -5.01
C CYS A 139 2.61 -4.21 -3.49
N VAL A 140 3.64 -3.54 -2.96
CA VAL A 140 3.75 -3.12 -1.57
C VAL A 140 4.41 -1.75 -1.54
N SER A 141 3.83 -0.82 -0.80
CA SER A 141 4.34 0.53 -0.58
C SER A 141 4.71 0.73 0.89
N PHE A 142 5.94 1.18 1.15
CA PHE A 142 6.42 1.53 2.47
C PHE A 142 6.31 3.05 2.66
N LYS A 143 5.18 3.50 3.22
CA LYS A 143 4.93 4.91 3.55
C LYS A 143 5.74 5.33 4.79
N PRO A 144 5.75 6.61 5.17
CA PRO A 144 6.58 7.07 6.29
C PRO A 144 6.35 6.35 7.61
N ASN A 145 7.42 6.26 8.40
CA ASN A 145 7.50 5.60 9.70
C ASN A 145 7.21 4.09 9.62
N SER A 146 7.74 3.43 8.60
CA SER A 146 7.59 2.00 8.34
C SER A 146 8.91 1.28 8.57
N THR A 147 8.96 0.39 9.58
CA THR A 147 10.23 -0.23 10.02
C THR A 147 10.14 -1.73 10.27
N ASN A 148 11.25 -2.46 10.16
CA ASN A 148 11.29 -3.90 10.44
C ASN A 148 10.24 -4.68 9.62
N ILE A 149 10.32 -4.60 8.30
CA ILE A 149 9.32 -5.17 7.39
C ILE A 149 9.93 -6.30 6.57
N LEU A 150 9.22 -7.42 6.50
CA LEU A 150 9.54 -8.54 5.63
C LEU A 150 8.45 -8.71 4.58
N VAL A 151 8.85 -8.70 3.31
CA VAL A 151 8.01 -9.06 2.17
C VAL A 151 8.66 -10.24 1.47
N SER A 152 7.99 -11.38 1.37
CA SER A 152 8.56 -12.53 0.66
C SER A 152 7.56 -13.40 -0.07
N ASP A 153 8.04 -14.12 -1.08
CA ASP A 153 7.25 -15.17 -1.74
C ASP A 153 5.96 -14.61 -2.37
N LEU A 154 6.09 -13.46 -3.05
CA LEU A 154 4.98 -12.77 -3.68
C LEU A 154 4.98 -12.96 -5.20
N TYR A 155 3.79 -13.01 -5.78
CA TYR A 155 3.60 -12.85 -7.22
C TYR A 155 2.83 -11.55 -7.47
N CYS A 156 3.47 -10.57 -8.11
CA CYS A 156 2.85 -9.30 -8.47
C CYS A 156 2.72 -9.17 -9.99
N ASN A 157 1.51 -8.90 -10.48
CA ASN A 157 1.20 -8.67 -11.88
C ASN A 157 0.55 -7.30 -12.12
N GLY A 158 1.04 -6.55 -13.12
CA GLY A 158 0.50 -5.22 -13.49
C GLY A 158 0.99 -4.06 -12.61
N SER A 159 1.75 -4.36 -11.56
CA SER A 159 2.11 -3.44 -10.49
C SER A 159 3.08 -2.31 -10.87
N HIS A 160 3.13 -1.24 -10.05
CA HIS A 160 4.19 -0.23 -10.03
C HIS A 160 5.45 -0.62 -9.26
N GLY A 161 5.48 -1.79 -8.63
CA GLY A 161 6.67 -2.38 -8.02
C GLY A 161 6.62 -2.49 -6.49
N ILE A 162 7.74 -2.90 -5.90
CA ILE A 162 7.98 -2.77 -4.46
C ILE A 162 8.54 -1.37 -4.23
N SER A 163 7.74 -0.53 -3.59
CA SER A 163 7.97 0.91 -3.53
C SER A 163 8.27 1.37 -2.11
N VAL A 164 9.36 2.13 -1.94
CA VAL A 164 9.57 2.97 -0.77
C VAL A 164 9.00 4.34 -1.08
N GLY A 165 8.10 4.81 -0.22
CA GLY A 165 7.49 6.13 -0.31
C GLY A 165 6.10 6.16 -0.97
N SER A 166 5.63 7.33 -1.39
CA SER A 166 6.38 8.60 -1.39
C SER A 166 6.77 9.07 0.02
N LEU A 167 7.97 9.65 0.11
CA LEU A 167 8.54 10.25 1.32
C LEU A 167 8.80 11.75 1.09
N GLY A 168 8.91 12.51 2.17
CA GLY A 168 9.31 13.93 2.13
C GLY A 168 8.20 14.87 1.68
N GLN A 169 6.93 14.45 1.76
CA GLN A 169 5.79 15.23 1.28
C GLN A 169 5.54 16.52 2.07
N TYR A 170 5.81 16.49 3.39
CA TYR A 170 5.43 17.57 4.30
C TYR A 170 6.68 18.26 4.88
N ALA A 171 6.74 19.59 4.78
CA ALA A 171 7.83 20.37 5.35
C ALA A 171 7.85 20.28 6.88
N GLY A 172 9.04 20.13 7.46
CA GLY A 172 9.24 20.01 8.91
C GLY A 172 8.98 18.61 9.48
N GLU A 173 8.44 17.69 8.67
CA GLU A 173 8.26 16.29 9.05
C GLU A 173 9.45 15.44 8.61
N THR A 174 9.88 14.51 9.46
CA THR A 174 10.89 13.51 9.10
C THR A 174 10.20 12.20 8.79
N ASP A 175 10.38 11.71 7.57
CA ASP A 175 9.85 10.43 7.12
C ASP A 175 10.93 9.35 7.21
N ILE A 176 10.65 8.27 7.94
CA ILE A 176 11.60 7.17 8.15
C ILE A 176 11.07 5.88 7.53
N VAL A 177 11.89 5.22 6.71
CA VAL A 177 11.69 3.82 6.31
C VAL A 177 13.00 3.07 6.57
N ALA A 178 12.99 2.01 7.37
CA ALA A 178 14.23 1.35 7.77
C ALA A 178 14.05 -0.14 8.04
N ASN A 179 15.09 -0.93 7.77
CA ASN A 179 15.10 -2.38 7.96
C ASN A 179 13.94 -3.06 7.21
N VAL A 180 13.88 -2.82 5.90
CA VAL A 180 12.94 -3.47 4.98
C VAL A 180 13.70 -4.52 4.18
N SER A 181 13.17 -5.75 4.17
CA SER A 181 13.65 -6.85 3.35
C SER A 181 12.55 -7.32 2.41
N ALA A 182 12.81 -7.30 1.11
CA ALA A 182 11.92 -7.82 0.08
C ALA A 182 12.66 -8.90 -0.73
N ARG A 183 12.15 -10.13 -0.78
CA ARG A 183 12.85 -11.27 -1.41
C ARG A 183 11.93 -12.31 -2.01
N ASN A 184 12.43 -13.05 -3.00
CA ASN A 184 11.66 -14.08 -3.72
C ASN A 184 10.32 -13.53 -4.24
N ILE A 185 10.38 -12.42 -4.97
CA ILE A 185 9.21 -11.78 -5.55
C ILE A 185 9.27 -11.98 -7.06
N VAL A 186 8.17 -12.46 -7.63
CA VAL A 186 7.97 -12.55 -9.08
C VAL A 186 7.24 -11.30 -9.53
N MET A 187 7.89 -10.51 -10.39
CA MET A 187 7.30 -9.33 -11.00
C MET A 187 6.98 -9.59 -12.47
N ARG A 188 5.71 -9.43 -12.84
CA ARG A 188 5.24 -9.61 -14.22
C ARG A 188 4.46 -8.40 -14.71
N ASN A 189 4.74 -7.96 -15.93
CA ASN A 189 4.05 -6.82 -16.55
C ASN A 189 4.03 -5.57 -15.65
N ALA A 190 5.08 -5.37 -14.86
CA ALA A 190 5.14 -4.30 -13.87
C ALA A 190 5.92 -3.10 -14.43
N GLN A 191 5.54 -1.89 -14.02
CA GLN A 191 6.26 -0.68 -14.40
C GLN A 191 7.69 -0.71 -13.82
N ASN A 192 7.83 -1.08 -12.55
CA ASN A 192 9.11 -1.14 -11.85
C ASN A 192 9.25 -2.48 -11.08
N GLY A 193 10.49 -2.94 -10.88
CA GLY A 193 10.81 -4.01 -9.93
C GLY A 193 10.85 -3.46 -8.51
N ALA A 194 11.87 -2.65 -8.22
CA ALA A 194 11.97 -1.87 -7.00
C ALA A 194 11.95 -0.37 -7.31
N ARG A 195 11.35 0.43 -6.44
CA ARG A 195 11.23 1.88 -6.61
C ARG A 195 11.41 2.62 -5.31
N ILE A 196 12.12 3.74 -5.32
CA ILE A 196 12.16 4.72 -4.21
C ILE A 196 11.60 6.04 -4.74
N LYS A 197 10.61 6.59 -4.04
CA LYS A 197 9.89 7.81 -4.40
C LYS A 197 10.06 8.85 -3.29
N VAL A 198 10.69 9.97 -3.60
CA VAL A 198 10.84 11.11 -2.68
C VAL A 198 10.37 12.37 -3.40
N PHE A 199 9.55 13.18 -2.72
CA PHE A 199 9.17 14.50 -3.22
C PHE A 199 10.41 15.40 -3.25
N GLY A 200 10.72 16.02 -4.39
CA GLY A 200 11.73 17.07 -4.46
C GLY A 200 11.14 18.46 -4.17
N GLY A 201 12.03 19.40 -3.87
CA GLY A 201 11.68 20.81 -3.65
C GLY A 201 11.40 21.24 -2.21
N SER A 202 11.48 20.35 -1.20
CA SER A 202 11.46 20.79 0.21
C SER A 202 12.89 21.11 0.68
N PRO A 203 13.21 22.35 1.07
CA PRO A 203 14.52 22.70 1.67
C PRO A 203 14.78 21.96 3.00
N TYR A 204 13.82 21.15 3.47
CA TYR A 204 13.85 20.36 4.69
C TYR A 204 13.62 18.87 4.45
N ALA A 205 13.67 18.37 3.21
CA ALA A 205 13.61 16.94 2.93
C ALA A 205 14.88 16.25 3.46
N SER A 206 14.89 15.99 4.76
CA SER A 206 15.86 15.13 5.42
C SER A 206 15.42 13.69 5.16
N ALA A 207 15.83 13.12 4.04
CA ALA A 207 15.86 11.68 3.91
C ALA A 207 16.94 11.18 4.89
N SER A 208 16.51 10.69 6.06
CA SER A 208 17.41 9.95 6.95
C SER A 208 17.98 8.74 6.19
N PRO A 209 19.20 8.27 6.49
CA PRO A 209 19.75 7.10 5.84
C PRO A 209 18.81 5.90 6.02
N PHE A 210 18.18 5.46 4.93
CA PHE A 210 17.30 4.29 4.92
C PHE A 210 18.11 3.09 4.43
N LEU A 211 18.19 2.05 5.26
CA LEU A 211 18.70 0.75 4.82
C LEU A 211 17.53 -0.03 4.22
N VAL A 212 17.51 -0.10 2.90
CA VAL A 212 16.55 -0.90 2.14
C VAL A 212 17.31 -2.07 1.53
N SER A 213 17.10 -3.28 2.03
CA SER A 213 17.64 -4.50 1.44
C SER A 213 16.61 -5.06 0.46
N LEU A 214 16.71 -4.64 -0.80
CA LEU A 214 15.92 -5.18 -1.89
C LEU A 214 16.69 -6.32 -2.54
N ALA A 215 16.19 -7.55 -2.44
CA ALA A 215 16.58 -8.57 -3.40
C ALA A 215 15.77 -8.33 -4.67
N ILE A 216 16.46 -8.04 -5.77
CA ILE A 216 15.84 -7.70 -7.05
C ILE A 216 14.95 -8.87 -7.51
N PRO A 217 13.66 -8.64 -7.78
CA PRO A 217 12.74 -9.69 -8.21
C PRO A 217 13.23 -10.34 -9.51
N VAL A 218 12.91 -11.63 -9.69
CA VAL A 218 13.07 -12.27 -11.01
C VAL A 218 12.03 -11.63 -11.93
N SER A 219 12.51 -10.70 -12.76
CA SER A 219 11.66 -9.95 -13.68
C SER A 219 11.42 -10.74 -14.95
N ARG A 220 10.15 -10.87 -15.33
CA ARG A 220 9.76 -11.08 -16.73
C ARG A 220 8.88 -9.92 -17.16
N ARG A 221 9.39 -9.08 -18.08
CA ARG A 221 8.70 -7.89 -18.61
C ARG A 221 8.43 -6.81 -17.56
N THR A 222 9.47 -6.38 -16.84
CA THR A 222 9.43 -5.14 -16.04
C THR A 222 10.00 -3.98 -16.84
N GLY A 223 9.39 -2.79 -16.77
CA GLY A 223 9.93 -1.59 -17.40
C GLY A 223 11.30 -1.20 -16.83
N PHE A 224 11.36 -0.96 -15.51
CA PHE A 224 12.60 -0.60 -14.80
C PHE A 224 12.87 -1.58 -13.65
N PRO A 225 13.96 -2.38 -13.67
CA PRO A 225 14.28 -3.28 -12.56
C PRO A 225 14.46 -2.56 -11.21
N LEU A 226 15.07 -1.37 -11.23
CA LEU A 226 15.25 -0.48 -10.09
C LEU A 226 15.07 0.97 -10.55
N ARG A 227 14.32 1.78 -9.78
CA ARG A 227 14.07 3.20 -10.07
C ARG A 227 14.18 4.05 -8.82
N PHE A 228 14.79 5.22 -8.94
CA PHE A 228 14.81 6.27 -7.91
C PHE A 228 14.17 7.53 -8.51
N ASP A 229 13.15 8.06 -7.84
CA ASP A 229 12.46 9.30 -8.19
C ASP A 229 12.72 10.33 -7.08
N GLU A 230 13.47 11.37 -7.42
CA GLU A 230 13.75 12.54 -6.57
C GLU A 230 13.57 13.77 -7.48
N CYS A 231 12.37 14.36 -7.51
CA CYS A 231 12.04 15.47 -8.40
C CYS A 231 11.21 16.52 -7.67
#